data_AF-A0A814FSL4-F1
#
_entry.id   AF-A0A814FSL4-F1
#
_cell.length_a   1.000
_cell.length_b   1.000
_cell.length_c   1.000
_cell.angle_alpha   90.00
_cell.angle_beta   90.00
_cell.angle_gamma   90.00
#
_symmetry.space_group_name_H-M   'P 1'
#
loop_
_entity.id
_entity.type
_entity.pdbx_description
1 polymer ?
#
loop_
_entity_poly.entity_id
_entity_poly.type
_entity_poly.pdbx_seq_one_letter_code
_entity_poly.pdbx_strand_id
1 'polypeptide(L)'
;MELTRTEFKQMLETTCQSVLKHLFDRKFTPVQRKITPKEQQDNSELTISKQPTNQSSQELLDRIMTAAESGRNSRHPGYMQYMPSGGLLHSALSDLVVFDFDLNSGTFGILTTGGTASNLSAVLMARDKLLQPNIFHLGCVYWTKQTHASRIKSCRIAGVAEFCLTLGNAQSFV
;
A
#
# COMPACT_ATOMS: atom_id res chain seq x y z
N MET A 1 -12.76 27.54 -12.06
CA MET A 1 -12.25 28.59 -11.16
C MET A 1 -10.84 28.20 -10.79
N GLU A 2 -9.84 29.00 -11.13
CA GLU A 2 -8.48 28.83 -10.59
C GLU A 2 -8.44 29.45 -9.19
N LEU A 3 -7.90 28.71 -8.21
CA LEU A 3 -7.76 29.16 -6.84
C LEU A 3 -6.72 30.29 -6.78
N THR A 4 -6.99 31.37 -6.04
CA THR A 4 -5.97 32.41 -5.86
C THR A 4 -4.83 31.90 -4.97
N ARG A 5 -3.62 32.45 -5.14
CA ARG A 5 -2.44 32.07 -4.35
C ARG A 5 -2.66 32.20 -2.84
N THR A 6 -3.44 33.19 -2.41
CA THR A 6 -3.74 33.45 -0.99
C THR A 6 -4.70 32.42 -0.42
N GLU A 7 -5.78 32.11 -1.15
CA GLU A 7 -6.74 31.06 -0.76
C GLU A 7 -6.06 29.68 -0.69
N PHE A 8 -5.18 29.37 -1.65
CA PHE A 8 -4.44 28.11 -1.64
C PHE A 8 -3.51 27.96 -0.43
N LYS A 9 -2.82 29.05 -0.04
CA LYS A 9 -1.99 29.06 1.17
C LYS A 9 -2.81 28.84 2.43
N GLN A 10 -3.96 29.51 2.55
CA GLN A 10 -4.84 29.36 3.71
C GLN A 10 -5.41 27.93 3.81
N MET A 11 -5.75 27.32 2.67
CA MET A 11 -6.18 25.92 2.61
C MET A 11 -5.07 24.95 3.05
N LEU A 12 -3.84 25.17 2.59
CA LEU A 12 -2.68 24.36 3.01
C LEU A 12 -2.44 24.46 4.51
N GLU A 13 -2.44 25.67 5.06
CA GLU A 13 -2.20 25.90 6.48
C GLU A 13 -3.27 25.23 7.35
N THR A 14 -4.54 25.37 6.97
CA THR A 14 -5.66 24.70 7.64
C THR A 14 -5.51 23.18 7.58
N THR A 15 -5.15 22.63 6.42
CA THR A 15 -4.96 21.18 6.25
C THR A 15 -3.80 20.67 7.11
N CYS A 16 -2.66 21.37 7.11
CA CYS A 16 -1.51 21.02 7.92
C CYS A 16 -1.84 21.06 9.42
N GLN A 17 -2.55 22.07 9.90
CA GLN A 17 -2.98 22.14 11.30
C GLN A 17 -3.89 20.97 11.66
N SER A 18 -4.86 20.64 10.81
CA SER A 18 -5.75 19.49 11.02
C SER A 18 -4.99 18.16 11.04
N VAL A 19 -3.99 17.98 10.15
CA VAL A 19 -3.13 16.79 10.14
C VAL A 19 -2.27 16.71 11.40
N LEU A 20 -1.69 17.83 11.85
CA LEU A 20 -0.90 17.87 13.08
C LEU A 20 -1.76 17.51 14.29
N LYS A 21 -2.94 18.13 14.42
CA LYS A 21 -3.92 17.77 15.47
C LYS A 21 -4.22 16.28 15.43
N HIS A 22 -4.52 15.76 14.24
CA HIS A 22 -4.81 14.35 14.03
C HIS A 22 -3.62 13.44 14.36
N LEU A 23 -2.37 13.81 14.08
CA LEU A 23 -1.22 12.96 14.40
C LEU A 23 -0.87 12.97 15.90
N PHE A 24 -1.01 14.12 16.57
CA PHE A 24 -0.49 14.32 17.93
C PHE A 24 -1.53 14.18 19.05
N ASP A 25 -2.80 14.53 18.85
CA ASP A 25 -3.85 14.35 19.88
C ASP A 25 -4.27 12.87 20.06
N ARG A 26 -3.83 11.98 19.17
CA ARG A 26 -4.35 10.62 19.01
C ARG A 26 -3.96 9.58 20.06
N LYS A 27 -3.12 9.93 21.03
CA LYS A 27 -2.71 9.00 22.11
C LYS A 27 -3.90 8.41 22.89
N PHE A 28 -5.09 9.02 22.78
CA PHE A 28 -6.31 8.62 23.49
C PHE A 28 -7.43 8.07 22.58
N THR A 29 -7.18 7.87 21.28
CA THR A 29 -8.19 7.34 20.33
C THR A 29 -8.08 5.82 20.17
N PRO A 30 -9.18 5.08 20.05
CA PRO A 30 -9.13 3.64 19.86
C PRO A 30 -8.43 3.26 18.54
N VAL A 31 -7.62 2.20 18.57
CA VAL A 31 -6.89 1.64 17.40
C VAL A 31 -7.81 1.37 16.20
N GLN A 32 -9.04 0.93 16.50
CA GLN A 32 -10.10 0.73 15.54
C GLN A 32 -11.43 1.08 16.21
N ARG A 33 -12.17 2.00 15.60
CA ARG A 33 -13.56 2.28 15.98
C ARG A 33 -14.47 1.33 15.20
N LYS A 34 -15.51 0.79 15.86
CA LYS A 34 -16.60 0.10 15.16
C LYS A 34 -17.57 1.15 14.64
N ILE A 35 -17.86 1.10 13.36
CA ILE A 35 -18.85 1.96 12.71
C ILE A 35 -20.24 1.54 13.18
N THR A 36 -21.08 2.51 13.50
CA THR A 36 -22.48 2.25 13.86
C THR A 36 -23.28 2.02 12.56
N PRO A 37 -24.26 1.10 12.53
CA PRO A 37 -25.03 0.82 11.31
C PRO A 37 -25.64 2.07 10.64
N LYS A 38 -26.01 3.07 11.44
CA LYS A 38 -26.50 4.37 10.98
C LYS A 38 -25.43 5.18 10.23
N GLU A 39 -24.22 5.29 10.78
CA GLU A 39 -23.08 5.96 10.12
C GLU A 39 -22.68 5.24 8.82
N GLN A 40 -22.81 3.91 8.78
CA GLN A 40 -22.52 3.12 7.58
C GLN A 40 -23.53 3.42 6.45
N GLN A 41 -24.80 3.61 6.80
CA GLN A 41 -25.84 3.98 5.86
C GLN A 41 -25.68 5.42 5.38
N ASP A 42 -25.47 6.38 6.30
CA ASP A 42 -25.19 7.78 5.97
C ASP A 42 -23.98 7.91 5.03
N ASN A 43 -22.91 7.12 5.27
CA ASN A 43 -21.74 7.08 4.39
C ASN A 43 -22.01 6.46 3.01
N SER A 44 -22.97 5.53 2.91
CA SER A 44 -23.34 4.89 1.64
C SER A 44 -24.23 5.78 0.76
N GLU A 45 -24.96 6.70 1.39
CA GLU A 45 -25.82 7.68 0.73
C GLU A 45 -25.04 8.93 0.24
N LEU A 46 -23.76 9.06 0.63
CA LEU A 46 -22.85 10.09 0.12
C LEU A 46 -22.64 9.94 -1.39
N THR A 47 -23.41 10.72 -2.14
CA THR A 47 -23.31 10.79 -3.60
C THR A 47 -22.38 11.92 -3.99
N ILE A 48 -21.42 11.65 -4.88
CA ILE A 48 -20.56 12.70 -5.45
C ILE A 48 -21.45 13.64 -6.28
N SER A 49 -21.73 14.83 -5.73
CA SER A 49 -22.44 15.87 -6.47
C SER A 49 -21.59 16.35 -7.65
N LYS A 50 -22.20 16.41 -8.84
CA LYS A 50 -21.56 16.96 -10.06
C LYS A 50 -21.49 18.49 -10.06
N GLN A 51 -22.27 19.15 -9.20
CA GLN A 51 -22.28 20.60 -9.07
C GLN A 51 -21.18 21.03 -8.10
N PRO A 52 -20.35 22.06 -8.43
CA PRO A 52 -19.36 22.59 -7.50
C PRO A 52 -20.10 23.14 -6.29
N THR A 53 -20.02 22.42 -5.17
CA THR A 53 -20.66 22.85 -3.93
C THR A 53 -19.95 24.10 -3.43
N ASN A 54 -20.71 25.12 -3.03
CA ASN A 54 -20.19 26.35 -2.43
C ASN A 54 -19.72 26.13 -0.97
N GLN A 55 -19.28 24.91 -0.67
CA GLN A 55 -18.89 24.48 0.67
C GLN A 55 -17.49 25.01 1.00
N SER A 56 -17.34 25.47 2.24
CA SER A 56 -16.05 25.87 2.79
C SER A 56 -15.09 24.67 2.80
N SER A 57 -13.81 24.93 2.50
CA SER A 57 -12.75 23.93 2.61
C SER A 57 -12.64 23.32 4.01
N GLN A 58 -13.01 24.08 5.05
CA GLN A 58 -13.06 23.60 6.43
C GLN A 58 -14.16 22.57 6.64
N GLU A 59 -15.36 22.80 6.10
CA GLU A 59 -16.48 21.87 6.23
C GLU A 59 -16.19 20.53 5.55
N LEU A 60 -15.49 20.57 4.40
CA LEU A 60 -15.03 19.36 3.71
C LEU A 60 -13.95 18.63 4.51
N LEU A 61 -12.98 19.37 5.07
CA LEU A 61 -11.94 18.79 5.92
C LEU A 61 -12.52 18.14 7.17
N ASP A 62 -13.50 18.77 7.82
CA ASP A 62 -14.17 18.22 8.99
C ASP A 62 -14.89 16.92 8.65
N ARG A 63 -15.64 16.89 7.53
CA ARG A 63 -16.29 15.66 7.04
C ARG A 63 -15.27 14.54 6.76
N ILE A 64 -14.16 14.86 6.10
CA ILE A 64 -13.08 13.89 5.82
C ILE A 64 -12.48 13.37 7.13
N MET A 65 -12.26 14.25 8.11
CA MET A 65 -11.70 13.86 9.41
C MET A 65 -12.68 12.97 10.19
N THR A 66 -13.97 13.29 10.22
CA THR A 66 -15.01 12.44 10.82
C THR A 66 -15.08 11.07 10.13
N ALA A 67 -14.99 11.04 8.79
CA ALA A 67 -14.93 9.78 8.06
C ALA A 67 -13.65 9.00 8.37
N ALA A 68 -12.50 9.66 8.50
CA ALA A 68 -11.22 9.02 8.81
C ALA A 68 -11.19 8.36 10.21
N GLU A 69 -12.01 8.81 11.16
CA GLU A 69 -12.19 8.16 12.47
C GLU A 69 -12.87 6.79 12.40
N SER A 70 -13.54 6.49 11.30
CA SER A 70 -14.13 5.16 11.05
C SER A 70 -13.11 4.12 10.56
N GLY A 71 -11.92 4.57 10.15
CA GLY A 71 -10.84 3.73 9.63
C GLY A 71 -10.04 3.00 10.71
N ARG A 72 -9.17 2.08 10.28
CA ARG A 72 -8.15 1.49 11.17
C ARG A 72 -6.95 2.42 11.27
N ASN A 73 -6.47 2.66 12.48
CA ASN A 73 -5.31 3.51 12.70
C ASN A 73 -4.03 2.67 12.72
N SER A 74 -3.43 2.46 11.54
CA SER A 74 -2.17 1.69 11.41
C SER A 74 -0.94 2.34 12.06
N ARG A 75 -1.06 3.61 12.48
CA ARG A 75 0.01 4.38 13.14
C ARG A 75 -0.19 4.51 14.65
N HIS A 76 -1.26 3.92 15.21
CA HIS A 76 -1.48 3.94 16.66
C HIS A 76 -0.40 3.10 17.35
N PRO A 77 0.17 3.52 18.50
CA PRO A 77 1.19 2.75 19.22
C PRO A 77 0.70 1.36 19.68
N GLY A 78 -0.61 1.20 19.84
CA GLY A 78 -1.28 -0.08 20.09
C GLY A 78 -1.70 -0.88 18.84
N TYR A 79 -1.35 -0.44 17.63
CA TYR A 79 -1.65 -1.18 16.39
C TYR A 79 -0.59 -2.28 16.16
N MET A 80 -0.89 -3.47 16.64
CA MET A 80 -0.02 -4.65 16.54
C MET A 80 -0.47 -5.64 15.44
N GLN A 81 -1.30 -5.19 14.50
CA GLN A 81 -1.82 -6.04 13.43
C GLN A 81 -0.99 -5.83 12.15
N TYR A 82 -0.61 -6.92 11.47
CA TYR A 82 0.21 -6.89 10.26
C TYR A 82 1.62 -6.29 10.46
N MET A 83 2.32 -5.99 9.35
CA MET A 83 3.60 -5.28 9.37
C MET A 83 3.35 -3.76 9.43
N PRO A 84 4.09 -3.01 10.26
CA PRO A 84 3.93 -1.56 10.33
C PRO A 84 4.30 -0.91 9.00
N SER A 85 3.38 -0.16 8.39
CA SER A 85 3.68 0.59 7.18
C SER A 85 4.50 1.84 7.53
N GLY A 86 5.83 1.75 7.43
CA GLY A 86 6.72 2.91 7.52
C GLY A 86 6.33 3.97 6.48
N GLY A 87 6.33 5.25 6.87
CA GLY A 87 6.02 6.36 5.97
C GLY A 87 7.05 6.52 4.85
N LEU A 88 6.65 7.19 3.77
CA LEU A 88 7.40 7.38 2.53
C LEU A 88 8.68 8.22 2.75
N LEU A 89 9.84 7.56 2.76
CA LEU A 89 11.19 8.10 2.61
C LEU A 89 12.05 7.10 1.82
N HIS A 90 11.58 6.70 0.63
CA HIS A 90 11.95 5.37 0.12
C HIS A 90 13.13 5.35 -0.86
N SER A 91 13.37 6.38 -1.68
CA SER A 91 14.41 6.32 -2.73
C SER A 91 15.85 6.35 -2.23
N ALA A 92 16.19 7.21 -1.25
CA ALA A 92 17.55 7.27 -0.72
C ALA A 92 17.93 6.05 0.13
N LEU A 93 16.93 5.37 0.72
CA LEU A 93 17.17 4.18 1.55
C LEU A 93 17.48 2.93 0.71
N SER A 94 16.99 2.81 -0.52
CA SER A 94 17.20 1.58 -1.28
C SER A 94 18.67 1.37 -1.65
N ASP A 95 19.36 2.43 -2.09
CA ASP A 95 20.80 2.35 -2.37
C ASP A 95 21.62 2.25 -1.08
N LEU A 96 21.19 2.93 0.00
CA LEU A 96 21.80 2.77 1.33
C LEU A 96 21.68 1.33 1.82
N VAL A 97 20.54 0.66 1.61
CA VAL A 97 20.31 -0.74 1.99
C VAL A 97 21.16 -1.69 1.14
N VAL A 98 21.29 -1.48 -0.17
CA VAL A 98 22.17 -2.33 -0.99
C VAL A 98 23.64 -2.21 -0.55
N PHE A 99 24.06 -1.00 -0.17
CA PHE A 99 25.39 -0.74 0.37
C PHE A 99 25.61 -1.33 1.78
N ASP A 100 24.65 -1.14 2.69
CA ASP A 100 24.75 -1.59 4.09
C ASP A 100 24.67 -3.11 4.25
N PHE A 101 23.97 -3.80 3.33
CA PHE A 101 23.86 -5.26 3.32
C PHE A 101 24.96 -5.98 2.51
N ASP A 102 25.99 -5.25 2.06
CA ASP A 102 27.18 -5.79 1.37
C ASP A 102 26.83 -6.74 0.21
N LEU A 103 25.81 -6.36 -0.58
CA LEU A 103 25.42 -7.13 -1.75
C LEU A 103 26.48 -6.98 -2.86
N ASN A 104 26.78 -8.07 -3.56
CA ASN A 104 27.79 -8.12 -4.62
C ASN A 104 27.73 -6.92 -5.58
N SER A 105 28.91 -6.45 -6.00
CA SER A 105 29.07 -5.37 -6.99
C SER A 105 28.29 -5.67 -8.26
N GLY A 106 27.31 -4.80 -8.59
CA GLY A 106 26.41 -4.96 -9.74
C GLY A 106 24.94 -5.24 -9.37
N THR A 107 24.62 -5.34 -8.08
CA THR A 107 23.22 -5.44 -7.60
C THR A 107 22.57 -4.05 -7.56
N PHE A 108 21.33 -3.94 -8.02
CA PHE A 108 20.52 -2.72 -7.97
C PHE A 108 19.12 -3.02 -7.45
N GLY A 109 18.54 -2.10 -6.68
CA GLY A 109 17.20 -2.23 -6.12
C GLY A 109 16.18 -1.35 -6.84
N ILE A 110 14.94 -1.84 -7.01
CA ILE A 110 13.82 -1.03 -7.48
C ILE A 110 12.77 -0.89 -6.36
N LEU A 111 12.27 0.33 -6.18
CA LEU A 111 11.17 0.59 -5.26
C LEU A 111 9.85 0.42 -5.97
N THR A 112 8.99 -0.37 -5.35
CA THR A 112 7.63 -0.56 -5.82
C THR A 112 6.64 -0.11 -4.75
N THR A 113 5.39 0.11 -5.15
CA THR A 113 4.32 0.56 -4.25
C THR A 113 3.91 -0.50 -3.21
N GLY A 114 4.45 -1.72 -3.29
CA GLY A 114 4.27 -2.76 -2.29
C GLY A 114 4.76 -4.14 -2.76
N GLY A 115 4.82 -5.11 -1.84
CA GLY A 115 5.44 -6.42 -2.09
C GLY A 115 4.88 -7.22 -3.28
N THR A 116 3.63 -6.99 -3.69
CA THR A 116 3.08 -7.61 -4.92
C THR A 116 3.80 -7.10 -6.17
N ALA A 117 4.04 -5.79 -6.28
CA ALA A 117 4.71 -5.22 -7.44
C ALA A 117 6.19 -5.65 -7.47
N SER A 118 6.88 -5.69 -6.32
CA SER A 118 8.23 -6.25 -6.24
C SER A 118 8.29 -7.72 -6.66
N ASN A 119 7.37 -8.55 -6.16
CA ASN A 119 7.31 -9.97 -6.53
C ASN A 119 6.97 -10.16 -8.01
N LEU A 120 6.08 -9.34 -8.57
CA LEU A 120 5.75 -9.38 -9.99
C LEU A 120 6.97 -9.04 -10.85
N SER A 121 7.69 -7.97 -10.53
CA SER A 121 8.92 -7.60 -11.23
C SER A 121 9.95 -8.74 -11.19
N ALA A 122 10.14 -9.37 -10.03
CA ALA A 122 11.06 -10.50 -9.89
C ALA A 122 10.64 -11.72 -10.73
N VAL A 123 9.34 -12.07 -10.71
CA VAL A 123 8.82 -13.21 -11.50
C VAL A 123 8.92 -12.94 -13.00
N LEU A 124 8.61 -11.73 -13.46
CA LEU A 124 8.72 -11.36 -14.87
C LEU A 124 10.17 -11.39 -15.34
N MET A 125 11.11 -10.83 -14.57
CA MET A 125 12.53 -10.89 -14.89
C MET A 125 13.03 -12.34 -14.97
N ALA A 126 12.66 -13.19 -14.02
CA ALA A 126 13.03 -14.60 -14.03
C ALA A 126 12.43 -15.34 -15.23
N ARG A 127 11.15 -15.09 -15.54
CA ARG A 127 10.46 -15.67 -16.69
C ARG A 127 11.14 -15.27 -17.99
N ASP A 128 11.35 -13.99 -18.22
CA ASP A 128 11.91 -13.47 -19.48
C ASP A 128 13.39 -13.84 -19.64
N LYS A 129 14.11 -14.07 -18.53
CA LYS A 129 15.49 -14.55 -18.55
C LYS A 129 15.62 -16.04 -18.83
N LEU A 130 14.71 -16.86 -18.30
CA LEU A 130 14.81 -18.32 -18.32
C LEU A 130 13.96 -18.97 -19.42
N LEU A 131 12.88 -18.32 -19.84
CA LEU A 131 11.87 -18.89 -20.73
C LEU A 131 11.66 -17.99 -21.96
N GLN A 132 11.39 -18.62 -23.09
CA GLN A 132 10.94 -17.94 -24.31
C GLN A 132 9.40 -17.98 -24.40
N PRO A 133 8.74 -17.06 -25.11
CA PRO A 133 7.28 -16.94 -25.14
C PRO A 133 6.52 -18.23 -25.49
N ASN A 134 7.10 -19.06 -26.37
CA ASN A 134 6.54 -20.35 -26.79
C ASN A 134 6.56 -21.43 -25.68
N ILE A 135 7.38 -21.26 -24.65
CA ILE A 135 7.54 -22.23 -23.55
C ILE A 135 7.14 -21.67 -22.17
N PHE A 136 6.49 -20.50 -22.11
CA PHE A 136 6.04 -19.90 -20.84
C PHE A 136 5.16 -20.84 -20.00
N HIS A 137 4.36 -21.68 -20.65
CA HIS A 137 3.49 -22.65 -19.99
C HIS A 137 4.24 -23.75 -19.22
N LEU A 138 5.54 -23.95 -19.49
CA LEU A 138 6.39 -24.91 -18.79
C LEU A 138 7.06 -24.32 -17.54
N GLY A 139 6.95 -23.01 -17.32
CA GLY A 139 7.54 -22.35 -16.17
C GLY A 139 6.92 -22.82 -14.85
N CYS A 140 7.72 -23.39 -13.96
CA CYS A 140 7.31 -23.82 -12.63
C CYS A 140 7.87 -22.90 -11.54
N VAL A 141 7.04 -22.55 -10.56
CA VAL A 141 7.44 -21.72 -9.41
C VAL A 141 7.26 -22.50 -8.13
N TYR A 142 8.32 -22.55 -7.31
CA TYR A 142 8.34 -23.25 -6.03
C TYR A 142 8.27 -22.27 -4.86
N TRP A 143 7.52 -22.64 -3.81
CA TRP A 143 7.45 -21.86 -2.56
C TRP A 143 7.04 -22.69 -1.35
N THR A 144 7.14 -22.13 -0.15
CA THR A 144 6.72 -22.78 1.10
C THR A 144 5.27 -22.47 1.46
N LYS A 145 4.65 -23.26 2.34
CA LYS A 145 3.27 -23.03 2.84
C LYS A 145 3.08 -21.68 3.53
N GLN A 146 4.15 -21.11 4.06
CA GLN A 146 4.18 -19.83 4.78
C GLN A 146 4.38 -18.63 3.85
N THR A 147 4.48 -18.86 2.54
CA THR A 147 4.73 -17.79 1.58
C THR A 147 3.54 -16.84 1.48
N HIS A 148 3.81 -15.54 1.50
CA HIS A 148 2.78 -14.52 1.45
C HIS A 148 1.94 -14.59 0.15
N ALA A 149 0.63 -14.42 0.28
CA ALA A 149 -0.33 -14.58 -0.82
C ALA A 149 -0.06 -13.63 -2.02
N SER A 150 0.66 -12.52 -1.81
CA SER A 150 1.08 -11.62 -2.91
C SER A 150 1.92 -12.33 -3.97
N ARG A 151 2.64 -13.39 -3.62
CA ARG A 151 3.47 -14.16 -4.57
C ARG A 151 2.59 -14.95 -5.55
N ILE A 152 1.53 -15.59 -5.06
CA ILE A 152 0.54 -16.31 -5.89
C ILE A 152 -0.14 -15.34 -6.86
N LYS A 153 -0.56 -14.17 -6.35
CA LYS A 153 -1.17 -13.12 -7.17
C LYS A 153 -0.23 -12.67 -8.30
N SER A 154 1.04 -12.48 -7.98
CA SER A 154 2.06 -12.07 -8.96
C SER A 154 2.29 -13.14 -10.04
N CYS A 155 2.36 -14.43 -9.66
CA CYS A 155 2.53 -15.52 -10.62
C CYS A 155 1.33 -15.66 -11.56
N ARG A 156 0.10 -15.51 -11.04
CA ARG A 156 -1.12 -15.51 -11.87
C ARG A 156 -1.13 -14.36 -12.87
N ILE A 157 -0.76 -13.14 -12.45
CA ILE A 157 -0.65 -11.98 -13.35
C ILE A 157 0.43 -12.21 -14.42
N ALA A 158 1.55 -12.84 -14.04
CA ALA A 158 2.64 -13.19 -14.97
C ALA A 158 2.31 -14.34 -15.94
N GLY A 159 1.12 -14.94 -15.83
CA GLY A 159 0.66 -16.02 -16.72
C GLY A 159 1.13 -17.41 -16.34
N VAL A 160 1.60 -17.62 -15.10
CA VAL A 160 1.97 -18.96 -14.61
C VAL A 160 0.69 -19.75 -14.30
N ALA A 161 0.56 -20.91 -14.94
CA ALA A 161 -0.59 -21.78 -14.74
C ALA A 161 -0.64 -22.35 -13.31
N GLU A 162 -1.85 -22.58 -12.79
CA GLU A 162 -2.05 -22.98 -11.40
C GLU A 162 -1.40 -24.33 -11.04
N PHE A 163 -1.35 -25.28 -11.99
CA PHE A 163 -0.66 -26.55 -11.79
C PHE A 163 0.87 -26.43 -11.76
N CYS A 164 1.43 -25.32 -12.23
CA CYS A 164 2.86 -25.01 -12.16
C CYS A 164 3.25 -24.32 -10.84
N LEU A 165 2.29 -24.12 -9.92
CA LEU A 165 2.51 -23.51 -8.62
C LEU A 165 2.71 -24.59 -7.58
N THR A 166 3.98 -24.92 -7.30
CA THR A 166 4.31 -26.10 -6.48
C THR A 166 4.71 -25.69 -5.07
N LEU A 167 4.06 -26.31 -4.07
CA LEU A 167 4.53 -26.25 -2.69
C LEU A 167 5.82 -27.07 -2.59
N GLY A 168 6.94 -26.39 -2.35
CA GLY A 168 8.22 -27.01 -2.08
C GLY A 168 8.14 -27.80 -0.77
N ASN A 169 8.25 -29.11 -0.86
CA ASN A 169 8.59 -29.94 0.30
C ASN A 169 10.11 -29.84 0.49
N ALA A 170 10.60 -29.84 1.73
CA ALA A 170 12.04 -29.71 2.01
C ALA A 170 12.90 -30.82 1.33
N GLN A 171 12.29 -31.91 0.86
CA GLN A 171 12.94 -33.01 0.14
C GLN A 171 13.02 -32.85 -1.39
N SER A 172 12.36 -31.84 -1.97
CA SER A 172 12.34 -31.60 -3.44
C SER A 172 13.40 -30.61 -3.93
N PHE A 173 14.32 -30.17 -3.05
CA PHE A 173 15.44 -29.27 -3.37
C PHE A 173 16.77 -29.98 -3.12
N VAL A 174 17.00 -31.11 -3.82
CA VAL A 174 18.31 -31.77 -3.94
C VAL A 174 18.47 -32.22 -5.38
#